data_AF-A0A8H7NQ08-F1
#
_entry.id   AF-A0A8H7NQ08-F1
#
_cell.length_a   1.000
_cell.length_b   1.000
_cell.length_c   1.000
_cell.angle_alpha   90.00
_cell.angle_beta   90.00
_cell.angle_gamma   90.00
#
_symmetry.space_group_name_H-M   'P 1'
#
loop_
_entity.id
_entity.type
_entity.pdbx_description
1 polymer ?
#
loop_
_entity_poly.entity_id
_entity_poly.type
_entity_poly.pdbx_seq_one_letter_code
_entity_poly.pdbx_strand_id
1 'polypeptide(L)'
;MRRQYKEAIAARSPYDVRYIRLIQPLVIVFLRAYRIWLPICRMGAGSHQERTGRDCTPPLHSATQAIHADDDLERHGAVAAAISVSTTFRFPRDAEALQARADRDPKMPADLNSHHYSRISAPTTTRLEVVLTQIIGQPSITYASGLAAFHALMIMLNPKKIFMDDVYHGCQKVVDIMARLTGLEKHSLDQLERLGPRDVLYIERCSLY
;
A
#
# COMPACT_ATOMS: atom_id res chain seq x y z
N MET A 1 21.80 9.88 14.47
CA MET A 1 20.76 9.03 13.84
C MET A 1 19.90 9.70 12.76
N ARG A 2 18.89 10.56 13.03
CA ARG A 2 17.97 11.09 11.96
C ARG A 2 18.71 11.72 10.77
N ARG A 3 19.87 12.35 11.02
CA ARG A 3 20.71 13.00 10.01
C ARG A 3 21.50 11.98 9.18
N GLN A 4 22.12 10.98 9.81
CA GLN A 4 22.90 9.92 9.16
C GLN A 4 22.10 9.08 8.16
N TYR A 5 20.90 8.60 8.51
CA TYR A 5 20.08 7.85 7.54
C TYR A 5 19.58 8.73 6.39
N LYS A 6 19.21 9.98 6.67
CA LYS A 6 18.80 10.93 5.62
C LYS A 6 19.95 11.23 4.67
N GLU A 7 21.16 11.40 5.17
CA GLU A 7 22.37 11.62 4.38
C GLU A 7 22.72 10.35 3.57
N ALA A 8 22.65 9.16 4.17
CA ALA A 8 22.85 7.88 3.48
C ALA A 8 21.81 7.62 2.37
N ILE A 9 20.57 8.04 2.57
CA ILE A 9 19.50 7.96 1.56
C ILE A 9 19.67 9.05 0.49
N ALA A 10 20.03 10.27 0.87
CA ALA A 10 20.18 11.41 -0.05
C ALA A 10 21.44 11.31 -0.93
N ALA A 11 22.49 10.64 -0.47
CA ALA A 11 23.72 10.40 -1.22
C ALA A 11 23.59 9.34 -2.32
N ARG A 12 22.42 8.70 -2.46
CA ARG A 12 22.22 7.54 -3.35
C ARG A 12 21.05 7.76 -4.30
N SER A 13 21.16 7.19 -5.49
CA SER A 13 20.15 7.31 -6.54
C SER A 13 18.77 6.86 -6.02
N PRO A 14 17.68 7.60 -6.30
CA PRO A 14 16.33 7.28 -5.82
C PRO A 14 15.80 5.92 -6.30
N TYR A 15 16.54 5.23 -7.17
CA TYR A 15 16.21 3.92 -7.74
C TYR A 15 16.91 2.73 -7.05
N ASP A 16 17.89 2.97 -6.16
CA ASP A 16 18.71 1.89 -5.57
C ASP A 16 18.24 1.41 -4.18
N VAL A 17 17.58 2.28 -3.40
CA VAL A 17 17.21 1.97 -2.00
C VAL A 17 15.68 1.97 -1.85
N ARG A 18 15.12 0.82 -1.46
CA ARG A 18 13.68 0.69 -1.17
C ARG A 18 13.42 1.08 0.28
N TYR A 19 12.88 2.28 0.47
CA TYR A 19 12.56 2.84 1.78
C TYR A 19 11.16 2.40 2.24
N ILE A 20 11.09 1.77 3.41
CA ILE A 20 9.84 1.39 4.09
C ILE A 20 9.76 2.09 5.43
N ARG A 21 8.73 2.90 5.63
CA ARG A 21 8.45 3.61 6.89
C ARG A 21 7.16 3.06 7.49
N LEU A 22 7.24 2.29 8.55
CA LEU A 22 6.06 1.87 9.30
C LEU A 22 5.78 2.84 10.45
N ILE A 23 4.55 3.34 10.57
CA ILE A 23 4.08 4.16 11.70
C ILE A 23 2.92 3.40 12.35
N GLN A 24 3.19 2.69 13.45
CA GLN A 24 2.14 2.05 14.26
C GLN A 24 1.25 3.08 14.99
N PRO A 25 -0.04 2.76 15.26
CA PRO A 25 -0.62 1.41 15.33
C PRO A 25 -1.13 0.82 13.99
N LEU A 26 -1.00 1.54 12.86
CA LEU A 26 -1.37 1.01 11.55
C LEU A 26 -0.14 0.51 10.77
N VAL A 27 -0.09 -0.78 10.44
CA VAL A 27 1.01 -1.31 9.61
C VAL A 27 0.77 -0.86 8.18
N ILE A 28 1.40 0.26 7.82
CA ILE A 28 1.38 0.85 6.48
C ILE A 28 2.76 0.67 5.85
N VAL A 29 2.84 -0.26 4.90
CA VAL A 29 4.06 -0.52 4.15
C VAL A 29 4.23 0.56 3.07
N PHE A 30 5.15 1.51 3.29
CA PHE A 30 5.58 2.41 2.21
C PHE A 30 6.51 1.66 1.26
N LEU A 31 6.09 1.53 0.01
CA LEU A 31 6.97 1.11 -1.08
C LEU A 31 7.20 2.30 -1.99
N ARG A 32 8.29 3.04 -1.78
CA ARG A 32 8.82 3.91 -2.85
C ARG A 32 9.61 3.04 -3.81
N ALA A 33 8.91 2.26 -4.61
CA ALA A 33 9.47 1.43 -5.68
C ALA A 33 8.68 1.67 -6.98
N TYR A 34 8.97 2.81 -7.61
CA TYR A 34 8.56 3.11 -8.98
C TYR A 34 9.36 2.21 -9.95
N ARG A 35 8.80 1.05 -10.34
CA ARG A 35 9.01 0.41 -11.67
C ARG A 35 8.23 -0.88 -11.97
N ILE A 36 7.07 -1.11 -11.37
CA ILE A 36 6.07 -2.07 -11.91
C ILE A 36 4.68 -1.42 -12.03
N TRP A 37 4.54 -0.18 -11.57
CA TRP A 37 3.32 0.60 -11.74
C TRP A 37 3.67 2.04 -12.08
N LEU A 38 3.50 2.40 -13.35
CA LEU A 38 3.43 3.79 -13.85
C LEU A 38 2.65 3.75 -15.18
N PRO A 39 1.66 4.63 -15.43
CA PRO A 39 1.22 5.75 -14.58
C PRO A 39 -0.17 5.49 -14.01
N ILE A 40 -0.33 5.51 -12.69
CA ILE A 40 -1.49 6.25 -12.17
C ILE A 40 -1.13 7.71 -12.35
N CYS A 41 -1.73 8.27 -13.42
CA CYS A 41 -2.09 9.65 -13.62
C CYS A 41 -1.78 10.51 -12.38
N ARG A 42 -0.78 11.41 -12.45
CA ARG A 42 -1.08 12.82 -12.77
C ARG A 42 -2.56 12.98 -13.09
N MET A 43 -3.36 13.40 -12.12
CA MET A 43 -4.69 13.92 -12.37
C MET A 43 -4.56 15.01 -13.44
N GLY A 44 -4.91 14.61 -14.65
CA GLY A 44 -4.72 15.27 -15.91
C GLY A 44 -5.73 14.63 -16.85
N ALA A 45 -6.97 15.10 -16.69
CA ALA A 45 -8.06 15.17 -17.66
C ALA A 45 -8.38 13.96 -18.57
N GLY A 46 -9.62 13.47 -18.42
CA GLY A 46 -10.38 12.70 -19.44
C GLY A 46 -10.44 11.20 -19.15
N SER A 47 -11.60 10.52 -19.05
CA SER A 47 -12.96 10.81 -19.50
C SER A 47 -13.98 10.21 -18.51
N HIS A 48 -14.36 11.01 -17.52
CA HIS A 48 -15.74 10.96 -17.01
C HIS A 48 -16.52 11.96 -17.85
N GLN A 49 -17.79 11.65 -18.12
CA GLN A 49 -18.82 12.63 -18.45
C GLN A 49 -18.50 13.97 -17.77
N GLU A 50 -18.35 15.04 -18.56
CA GLU A 50 -17.98 16.38 -18.12
C GLU A 50 -18.75 16.79 -16.86
N ARG A 51 -18.13 16.61 -15.69
CA ARG A 51 -18.38 17.49 -14.56
C ARG A 51 -17.49 18.70 -14.77
N THR A 52 -18.01 19.65 -15.54
CA THR A 52 -17.55 21.03 -15.58
C THR A 52 -17.61 21.58 -14.16
N GLY A 53 -16.47 21.53 -13.49
CA GLY A 53 -16.30 21.96 -12.12
C GLY A 53 -14.99 21.40 -11.63
N ARG A 54 -13.90 22.16 -11.81
CA ARG A 54 -12.78 22.04 -10.87
C ARG A 54 -13.42 22.21 -9.51
N ASP A 55 -13.51 21.15 -8.72
CA ASP A 55 -13.99 21.29 -7.36
C ASP A 55 -12.93 22.13 -6.65
N CYS A 56 -13.24 23.42 -6.48
CA CYS A 56 -12.40 24.42 -5.84
C CYS A 56 -12.40 24.23 -4.32
N THR A 57 -12.83 23.06 -3.84
CA THR A 57 -12.80 22.69 -2.44
C THR A 57 -11.35 22.50 -2.02
N PRO A 58 -10.88 23.22 -0.99
CA PRO A 58 -9.55 22.97 -0.44
C PRO A 58 -9.47 21.50 0.00
N PRO A 59 -8.28 20.88 -0.07
CA PRO A 59 -8.11 19.50 0.38
C PRO A 59 -8.65 19.38 1.80
N LEU A 60 -9.62 18.49 1.98
CA LEU A 60 -10.28 18.27 3.26
C LEU A 60 -9.24 17.93 4.33
N HIS A 61 -9.48 18.41 5.55
CA HIS A 61 -8.64 18.05 6.68
C HIS A 61 -8.66 16.52 6.91
N SER A 62 -7.57 15.94 7.38
CA SER A 62 -7.46 14.47 7.56
C SER A 62 -8.54 13.88 8.45
N ALA A 63 -9.01 14.64 9.45
CA ALA A 63 -10.14 14.27 10.30
C ALA A 63 -11.46 14.14 9.50
N THR A 64 -11.70 15.02 8.53
CA THR A 64 -12.87 14.96 7.65
C THR A 64 -12.74 13.82 6.65
N GLN A 65 -11.54 13.62 6.09
CA GLN A 65 -11.25 12.49 5.21
C GLN A 65 -11.46 11.15 5.94
N ALA A 66 -11.10 11.06 7.21
CA ALA A 66 -11.31 9.84 8.01
C ALA A 66 -12.78 9.45 8.17
N ILE A 67 -13.71 10.37 7.94
CA ILE A 67 -15.16 10.13 8.01
C ILE A 67 -15.76 9.92 6.61
N HIS A 68 -15.30 10.68 5.61
CA HIS A 68 -16.01 10.85 4.33
C HIS A 68 -15.25 10.36 3.09
N ALA A 69 -14.01 9.87 3.23
CA ALA A 69 -13.16 9.57 2.09
C ALA A 69 -13.71 8.48 1.15
N ASP A 70 -14.63 7.64 1.61
CA ASP A 70 -15.24 6.54 0.87
C ASP A 70 -16.71 6.78 0.48
N ASP A 71 -17.25 7.98 0.69
CA ASP A 71 -18.68 8.30 0.43
C ASP A 71 -19.09 7.98 -1.02
N ASP A 72 -18.20 8.21 -2.00
CA ASP A 72 -18.46 7.93 -3.42
C ASP A 72 -18.55 6.43 -3.77
N LEU A 73 -18.12 5.54 -2.87
CA LEU A 73 -18.22 4.09 -3.07
C LEU A 73 -19.54 3.51 -2.57
N GLU A 74 -20.29 4.28 -1.77
CA GLU A 74 -21.55 3.83 -1.22
C GLU A 74 -22.61 3.66 -2.32
N ARG A 75 -23.24 2.48 -2.35
CA ARG A 75 -24.29 2.14 -3.34
C ARG A 75 -25.68 2.12 -2.72
N HIS A 76 -25.80 2.13 -1.41
CA HIS A 76 -27.08 2.13 -0.69
C HIS A 76 -27.25 3.38 0.17
N GLY A 77 -28.48 3.78 0.48
CA GLY A 77 -28.74 5.00 1.27
C GLY A 77 -28.41 4.92 2.77
N ALA A 78 -27.78 3.85 3.26
CA ALA A 78 -27.39 3.76 4.67
C ALA A 78 -26.18 4.65 4.97
N VAL A 79 -26.22 5.32 6.13
CA VAL A 79 -25.17 6.24 6.59
C VAL A 79 -23.91 5.48 7.02
N ALA A 80 -24.08 4.33 7.66
CA ALA A 80 -22.97 3.48 8.07
C ALA A 80 -22.65 2.45 7.00
N ALA A 81 -21.36 2.11 6.88
CA ALA A 81 -20.90 1.12 5.92
C ALA A 81 -21.49 -0.27 6.19
N ALA A 82 -22.06 -0.92 5.17
CA ALA A 82 -22.50 -2.30 5.29
C ALA A 82 -21.32 -3.27 5.42
N ILE A 83 -21.57 -4.35 6.17
CA ILE A 83 -20.63 -5.46 6.33
C ILE A 83 -20.96 -6.52 5.28
N SER A 84 -20.07 -6.70 4.29
CA SER A 84 -20.20 -7.73 3.27
C SER A 84 -19.43 -8.99 3.66
N VAL A 85 -20.16 -10.09 3.90
CA VAL A 85 -19.60 -11.41 4.23
C VAL A 85 -19.56 -12.38 3.05
N SER A 86 -19.92 -11.91 1.86
CA SER A 86 -19.95 -12.76 0.66
C SER A 86 -18.55 -13.13 0.22
N THR A 87 -18.37 -14.36 -0.26
CA THR A 87 -17.11 -14.83 -0.85
C THR A 87 -17.04 -14.59 -2.36
N THR A 88 -18.19 -14.54 -3.02
CA THR A 88 -18.33 -14.40 -4.48
C THR A 88 -19.36 -13.33 -4.81
N PHE A 89 -19.31 -12.82 -6.04
CA PHE A 89 -20.19 -11.75 -6.50
C PHE A 89 -20.81 -12.12 -7.85
N ARG A 90 -21.97 -11.53 -8.14
CA ARG A 90 -22.74 -11.83 -9.34
C ARG A 90 -22.06 -11.24 -10.58
N PHE A 91 -21.87 -12.07 -11.60
CA PHE A 91 -21.41 -11.61 -12.92
C PHE A 91 -22.54 -10.96 -13.72
N PRO A 92 -22.20 -10.08 -14.70
CA PRO A 92 -23.15 -9.64 -15.71
C PRO A 92 -23.91 -10.81 -16.34
N ARG A 93 -25.21 -10.60 -16.64
CA ARG A 93 -26.01 -11.60 -17.38
C ARG A 93 -25.71 -11.59 -18.87
N ASP A 94 -25.28 -10.45 -19.38
CA ASP A 94 -24.87 -10.29 -20.77
C ASP A 94 -23.49 -10.93 -20.97
N ALA A 95 -23.39 -11.83 -21.94
CA ALA A 95 -22.16 -12.57 -22.23
C ALA A 95 -21.07 -11.66 -22.79
N GLU A 96 -21.43 -10.64 -23.57
CA GLU A 96 -20.49 -9.68 -24.15
C GLU A 96 -19.89 -8.73 -23.09
N ALA A 97 -20.57 -8.58 -21.94
CA ALA A 97 -20.09 -7.80 -20.80
C ALA A 97 -19.14 -8.58 -19.87
N LEU A 98 -18.96 -9.88 -20.12
CA LEU A 98 -18.02 -10.69 -19.35
C LEU A 98 -16.59 -10.39 -19.80
N GLN A 99 -15.79 -9.84 -18.89
CA GLN A 99 -14.37 -9.60 -19.13
C GLN A 99 -13.53 -10.54 -18.27
N ALA A 100 -12.62 -11.27 -18.90
CA ALA A 100 -11.62 -12.01 -18.15
C ALA A 100 -10.72 -11.02 -17.40
N ARG A 101 -10.27 -11.42 -16.20
CA ARG A 101 -9.37 -10.60 -15.38
C ARG A 101 -8.10 -10.19 -16.14
N ALA A 102 -7.59 -11.07 -17.00
CA ALA A 102 -6.37 -10.86 -17.79
C ALA A 102 -6.53 -9.81 -18.89
N ASP A 103 -7.76 -9.62 -19.39
CA ASP A 103 -8.07 -8.71 -20.50
C ASP A 103 -8.39 -7.29 -20.01
N ARG A 104 -8.46 -7.07 -18.69
CA ARG A 104 -8.63 -5.74 -18.12
C ARG A 104 -7.36 -4.92 -18.35
N ASP A 105 -7.50 -3.77 -19.00
CA ASP A 105 -6.40 -2.82 -19.19
C ASP A 105 -5.83 -2.41 -17.82
N PRO A 106 -4.54 -2.66 -17.55
CA PRO A 106 -3.88 -2.25 -16.30
C PRO A 106 -3.89 -0.73 -16.08
N LYS A 107 -4.08 0.07 -17.14
CA LYS A 107 -4.12 1.53 -17.10
C LYS A 107 -5.50 2.08 -16.81
N MET A 108 -6.55 1.27 -16.96
CA MET A 108 -7.88 1.70 -16.55
C MET A 108 -7.99 1.66 -15.02
N PRO A 109 -8.53 2.70 -14.38
CA PRO A 109 -8.83 2.63 -12.95
C PRO A 109 -9.78 1.45 -12.74
N ALA A 110 -9.37 0.51 -11.88
CA ALA A 110 -10.24 -0.60 -11.53
C ALA A 110 -11.55 -0.02 -10.99
N ASP A 111 -12.70 -0.43 -11.55
CA ASP A 111 -13.98 -0.15 -10.92
C ASP A 111 -13.94 -0.71 -9.50
N LEU A 112 -13.80 0.18 -8.52
CA LEU A 112 -13.64 -0.16 -7.10
C LEU A 112 -14.87 -0.86 -6.53
N ASN A 113 -15.99 -0.83 -7.27
CA ASN A 113 -17.21 -1.51 -6.91
C ASN A 113 -17.47 -2.79 -7.75
N SER A 114 -16.51 -3.19 -8.60
CA SER A 114 -16.56 -4.43 -9.37
C SER A 114 -15.76 -5.51 -8.64
N HIS A 115 -16.46 -6.32 -7.83
CA HIS A 115 -15.86 -7.43 -7.11
C HIS A 115 -16.20 -8.77 -7.77
N HIS A 116 -15.30 -9.76 -7.63
CA HIS A 116 -15.48 -11.12 -8.18
C HIS A 116 -15.29 -12.18 -7.09
N TYR A 117 -14.26 -11.98 -6.26
CA TYR A 117 -13.88 -12.89 -5.20
C TYR A 117 -13.31 -12.12 -4.02
N SER A 118 -13.83 -12.35 -2.82
CA SER A 118 -13.57 -11.51 -1.65
C SER A 118 -12.11 -11.48 -1.20
N ARG A 119 -11.35 -12.56 -1.46
CA ARG A 119 -9.90 -12.60 -1.19
C ARG A 119 -9.12 -11.55 -2.00
N ILE A 120 -9.61 -11.15 -3.17
CA ILE A 120 -8.95 -10.17 -4.04
C ILE A 120 -9.44 -8.75 -3.70
N SER A 121 -10.76 -8.61 -3.51
CA SER A 121 -11.42 -7.34 -3.17
C SER A 121 -12.81 -7.62 -2.62
N ALA A 122 -13.24 -6.87 -1.61
CA ALA A 122 -14.59 -6.88 -1.11
C ALA A 122 -15.06 -5.45 -0.81
N PRO A 123 -16.37 -5.15 -0.84
CA PRO A 123 -16.88 -3.80 -0.62
C PRO A 123 -16.36 -3.16 0.67
N THR A 124 -16.41 -3.91 1.77
CA THR A 124 -15.99 -3.42 3.09
C THR A 124 -14.47 -3.15 3.16
N THR A 125 -13.65 -4.03 2.57
CA THR A 125 -12.18 -3.84 2.59
C THR A 125 -11.75 -2.73 1.65
N THR A 126 -12.36 -2.60 0.47
CA THR A 126 -12.03 -1.55 -0.50
C THR A 126 -12.34 -0.16 0.05
N ARG A 127 -13.45 -0.01 0.77
CA ARG A 127 -13.78 1.25 1.45
C ARG A 127 -12.73 1.63 2.50
N LEU A 128 -12.32 0.68 3.35
CA LEU A 128 -11.23 0.90 4.29
C LEU A 128 -9.94 1.32 3.58
N GLU A 129 -9.57 0.64 2.51
CA GLU A 129 -8.36 0.94 1.74
C GLU A 129 -8.40 2.33 1.09
N VAL A 130 -9.57 2.80 0.66
CA VAL A 130 -9.75 4.17 0.15
C VAL A 130 -9.56 5.19 1.26
N VAL A 131 -10.20 5.02 2.42
CA VAL A 131 -10.01 5.92 3.56
C VAL A 131 -8.54 6.00 3.96
N LEU A 132 -7.87 4.85 4.07
CA LEU A 132 -6.43 4.79 4.37
C LEU A 132 -5.60 5.48 3.29
N THR A 133 -5.91 5.24 2.02
CA THR A 133 -5.19 5.86 0.89
C THR A 133 -5.29 7.39 0.93
N GLN A 134 -6.46 7.94 1.29
CA GLN A 134 -6.65 9.38 1.41
C GLN A 134 -5.87 9.97 2.60
N ILE A 135 -5.97 9.35 3.78
CA ILE A 135 -5.28 9.84 5.00
C ILE A 135 -3.75 9.75 4.86
N ILE A 136 -3.25 8.66 4.28
CA ILE A 136 -1.83 8.39 4.12
C ILE A 136 -1.26 9.16 2.92
N GLY A 137 -2.10 9.47 1.93
CA GLY A 137 -1.73 10.06 0.66
C GLY A 137 -0.96 9.10 -0.26
N GLN A 138 -1.04 7.78 -0.02
CA GLN A 138 -0.39 6.73 -0.82
C GLN A 138 -1.31 5.52 -0.96
N PRO A 139 -1.23 4.76 -2.08
CA PRO A 139 -2.01 3.54 -2.26
C PRO A 139 -1.83 2.58 -1.09
N SER A 140 -2.95 2.13 -0.52
CA SER A 140 -2.98 1.30 0.69
C SER A 140 -3.70 -0.02 0.41
N ILE A 141 -3.17 -1.11 1.00
CA ILE A 141 -3.74 -2.46 0.91
C ILE A 141 -3.81 -3.03 2.32
N THR A 142 -4.90 -3.72 2.63
CA THR A 142 -5.13 -4.31 3.96
C THR A 142 -4.70 -5.77 3.99
N TYR A 143 -4.04 -6.17 5.08
CA TYR A 143 -3.68 -7.55 5.37
C TYR A 143 -4.34 -8.02 6.65
N ALA A 144 -4.42 -9.34 6.85
CA ALA A 144 -4.99 -9.94 8.05
C ALA A 144 -4.27 -9.52 9.35
N SER A 145 -2.99 -9.17 9.26
CA SER A 145 -2.22 -8.64 10.39
C SER A 145 -1.04 -7.81 9.90
N GLY A 146 -0.45 -7.05 10.83
CA GLY A 146 0.78 -6.32 10.56
C GLY A 146 1.95 -7.22 10.14
N LEU A 147 2.05 -8.40 10.76
CA LEU A 147 3.10 -9.36 10.42
C LEU A 147 2.89 -9.99 9.04
N ALA A 148 1.63 -10.21 8.64
CA ALA A 148 1.29 -10.68 7.30
C ALA A 148 1.67 -9.66 6.23
N ALA A 149 1.43 -8.36 6.48
CA ALA A 149 1.86 -7.29 5.59
C ALA A 149 3.40 -7.22 5.48
N PHE A 150 4.12 -7.32 6.61
CA PHE A 150 5.58 -7.34 6.61
C PHE A 150 6.15 -8.56 5.87
N HIS A 151 5.58 -9.75 6.09
CA HIS A 151 6.00 -10.95 5.39
C HIS A 151 5.73 -10.89 3.89
N ALA A 152 4.55 -10.41 3.47
CA ALA A 152 4.23 -10.20 2.06
C ALA A 152 5.20 -9.22 1.38
N LEU A 153 5.58 -8.16 2.09
CA LEU A 153 6.60 -7.22 1.65
C LEU A 153 7.96 -7.88 1.43
N MET A 154 8.42 -8.71 2.37
CA MET A 154 9.69 -9.42 2.24
C MET A 154 9.68 -10.40 1.06
N ILE A 155 8.58 -11.12 0.82
CA ILE A 155 8.41 -11.99 -0.34
C ILE A 155 8.47 -11.18 -1.64
N MET A 156 7.73 -10.07 -1.70
CA MET A 156 7.64 -9.24 -2.91
C MET A 156 8.99 -8.59 -3.26
N LEU A 157 9.76 -8.18 -2.24
CA LEU A 157 11.06 -7.54 -2.44
C LEU A 157 12.19 -8.53 -2.69
N ASN A 158 12.14 -9.68 -2.02
CA ASN A 158 13.19 -10.70 -2.00
C ASN A 158 14.60 -10.08 -1.86
N PRO A 159 14.88 -9.34 -0.77
CA PRO A 159 16.14 -8.63 -0.58
C PRO A 159 17.30 -9.60 -0.31
N LYS A 160 18.52 -9.16 -0.63
CA LYS A 160 19.74 -9.91 -0.26
C LYS A 160 20.22 -9.55 1.15
N LYS A 161 20.12 -8.26 1.51
CA LYS A 161 20.44 -7.78 2.85
C LYS A 161 19.30 -6.96 3.42
N ILE A 162 19.10 -7.07 4.73
CA ILE A 162 18.21 -6.20 5.49
C ILE A 162 18.98 -5.52 6.62
N PHE A 163 18.79 -4.21 6.73
CA PHE A 163 19.35 -3.36 7.77
C PHE A 163 18.23 -2.98 8.73
N MET A 164 18.33 -3.43 9.98
CA MET A 164 17.30 -3.25 11.00
C MET A 164 17.93 -3.41 12.40
N ASP A 165 17.46 -2.61 13.36
CA ASP A 165 17.85 -2.74 14.77
C ASP A 165 16.62 -3.06 15.64
N ASP A 166 16.39 -2.29 16.70
CA ASP A 166 15.31 -2.48 17.68
C ASP A 166 13.94 -2.33 17.03
N VAL A 167 13.39 -3.48 16.62
CA VAL A 167 12.08 -3.62 15.99
C VAL A 167 11.27 -4.65 16.75
N TYR A 168 9.96 -4.61 16.56
CA TYR A 168 9.05 -5.60 17.11
C TYR A 168 9.53 -7.03 16.86
N HIS A 169 9.57 -7.85 17.91
CA HIS A 169 10.14 -9.19 17.90
C HIS A 169 9.53 -10.11 16.82
N GLY A 170 8.25 -9.92 16.48
CA GLY A 170 7.61 -10.66 15.39
C GLY A 170 8.28 -10.40 14.04
N CYS A 171 8.63 -9.16 13.73
CA CYS A 171 9.34 -8.81 12.50
C CYS A 171 10.73 -9.43 12.45
N GLN A 172 11.43 -9.50 13.60
CA GLN A 172 12.71 -10.20 13.68
C GLN A 172 12.55 -11.68 13.32
N LYS A 173 11.51 -12.35 13.83
CA LYS A 173 11.25 -13.77 13.54
C LYS A 173 10.89 -14.03 12.08
N VAL A 174 10.16 -13.12 11.43
CA VAL A 174 9.92 -13.23 9.98
C VAL A 174 11.23 -13.10 9.20
N VAL A 175 12.12 -12.19 9.59
CA VAL A 175 13.44 -12.06 8.95
C VAL A 175 14.29 -13.31 9.17
N ASP A 176 14.28 -13.91 10.36
CA ASP A 176 14.97 -15.18 10.63
C ASP A 176 14.48 -16.31 9.69
N ILE A 177 13.18 -16.38 9.45
CA ILE A 177 12.58 -17.34 8.51
C ILE A 177 13.04 -17.05 7.07
N MET A 178 12.99 -15.79 6.65
CA MET A 178 13.41 -15.38 5.30
C MET A 178 14.91 -15.63 5.08
N ALA A 179 15.75 -15.36 6.08
CA ALA A 179 17.19 -15.66 6.08
C ALA A 179 17.44 -17.16 5.84
N ARG A 180 16.71 -18.02 6.56
CA ARG A 180 16.82 -19.47 6.38
C ARG A 180 16.40 -19.95 4.99
N LEU A 181 15.38 -19.32 4.39
CA LEU A 181 14.81 -19.77 3.11
C LEU A 181 15.52 -19.20 1.89
N THR A 182 16.08 -17.99 1.99
CA THR A 182 16.61 -17.23 0.84
C THR A 182 18.09 -16.91 0.94
N GLY A 183 18.70 -17.10 2.11
CA GLY A 183 20.06 -16.64 2.40
C GLY A 183 20.15 -15.14 2.70
N LEU A 184 19.03 -14.47 3.02
CA LEU A 184 18.99 -13.07 3.43
C LEU A 184 19.93 -12.81 4.62
N GLU A 185 20.81 -11.83 4.47
CA GLU A 185 21.71 -11.38 5.55
C GLU A 185 21.08 -10.26 6.36
N LYS A 186 21.12 -10.38 7.70
CA LYS A 186 20.70 -9.32 8.63
C LYS A 186 21.91 -8.51 9.08
N HIS A 187 21.85 -7.20 8.93
CA HIS A 187 22.88 -6.24 9.35
C HIS A 187 22.28 -5.19 10.30
N SER A 188 23.12 -4.62 11.16
CA SER A 188 22.72 -3.52 12.04
C SER A 188 22.66 -2.20 11.28
N LEU A 189 21.89 -1.23 11.78
CA LEU A 189 21.80 0.09 11.16
C LEU A 189 23.09 0.91 11.28
N ASP A 190 24.06 0.51 12.10
CA ASP A 190 25.40 1.15 12.11
C ASP A 190 26.28 0.76 10.91
N GLN A 191 25.85 -0.22 10.11
CA GLN A 191 26.62 -0.77 8.99
C GLN A 191 26.09 -0.34 7.61
N LEU A 192 25.42 0.81 7.52
CA LEU A 192 24.77 1.29 6.28
C LEU A 192 25.74 1.47 5.10
N GLU A 193 27.04 1.63 5.36
CA GLU A 193 28.05 1.66 4.31
C GLU A 193 27.98 0.42 3.40
N ARG A 194 27.51 -0.72 3.93
CA ARG A 194 27.33 -1.99 3.21
C ARG A 194 26.04 -2.11 2.42
N LEU A 195 25.13 -1.14 2.54
CA LEU A 195 23.86 -1.12 1.83
C LEU A 195 24.13 -1.10 0.33
N GLY A 196 23.45 -1.95 -0.44
CA GLY A 196 23.57 -2.00 -1.90
C GLY A 196 22.22 -1.91 -2.61
N PRO A 197 22.21 -1.94 -3.95
CA PRO A 197 20.99 -2.01 -4.72
C PRO A 197 20.20 -3.28 -4.37
N ARG A 198 18.88 -3.15 -4.24
CA ARG A 198 17.92 -4.23 -3.88
C ARG A 198 17.98 -4.70 -2.42
N ASP A 199 18.74 -4.02 -1.57
CA ASP A 199 18.68 -4.25 -0.13
C ASP A 199 17.54 -3.45 0.51
N VAL A 200 17.16 -3.84 1.72
CA VAL A 200 16.07 -3.23 2.48
C VAL A 200 16.60 -2.55 3.73
N LEU A 201 16.21 -1.30 3.93
CA LEU A 201 16.38 -0.58 5.18
C LEU A 201 15.03 -0.56 5.90
N TYR A 202 14.93 -1.27 7.02
CA TYR A 202 13.71 -1.37 7.81
C TYR A 202 13.85 -0.58 9.11
N ILE A 203 13.00 0.43 9.28
CA ILE A 203 13.04 1.35 10.42
C ILE A 203 11.70 1.32 11.14
N GLU A 204 11.74 1.00 12.42
CA GLU A 204 10.64 1.19 13.35
C GLU A 204 10.96 2.38 14.26
N ARG A 205 9.98 3.25 14.50
CA ARG A 205 10.13 4.36 15.45
C ARG A 205 8.92 4.42 16.35
N CYS A 206 9.16 4.25 17.64
CA CYS A 206 8.24 4.73 18.64
C CYS A 206 8.41 6.26 18.72
N SER A 207 7.36 7.01 18.42
CA SER A 207 7.38 8.47 18.54
C SER A 207 7.30 8.85 20.02
N LEU A 208 8.42 8.70 20.74
CA LEU A 208 8.63 9.43 21.98
C LEU A 208 9.45 10.67 21.59
N TYR A 209 8.74 11.80 21.45
CA TYR A 209 9.21 13.16 21.15
C TYR A 209 9.45 13.51 19.66
#